data_AF-A0A6C0L8A5-F1
#
_entry.id   AF-A0A6C0L8A5-F1
#
_cell.length_a   1.000
_cell.length_b   1.000
_cell.length_c   1.000
_cell.angle_alpha   90.00
_cell.angle_beta   90.00
_cell.angle_gamma   90.00
#
_symmetry.space_group_name_H-M   'P 1'
#
loop_
_entity.id
_entity.type
_entity.pdbx_description
1 polymer ?
#
loop_
_entity_poly.entity_id
_entity_poly.type
_entity_poly.pdbx_seq_one_letter_code
_entity_poly.pdbx_strand_id
1 'polypeptide(L)'
;MAYNQSNQSILAIQKKECNKIIKKVRAGNVKSSKEPLYTSCMRVFTKDIYRISGGDLEQPHEQLQLPQLQQLPQQQHLNTEKSQFDKYILINRIKNYHALRIHLSLLKEDECLVNKTFADGSKGYTIRDIINLEKRIGSKSRYGSIYLTTINGVPNTLPIATKIMIHNNNNIIETDIMNMIKNHIILKSLSRHFLLTYGNCVCSKKIAKKLKLININELADGDLKMLIEMKDVVGNSELMFNLFIQVCISIATFQNFVGYVHRDTHYGNFLYQNNNEIGYYHYIYDHKDYYLKSCKYNIMIYDFGFAKKINILEDAQAIIKKKDEIYDDYKKITNAFITKKKGGWIKLSNISSYKDVNNQMIEISDMLNKYIEYELTYNGNHTSSSFSHVLFSNIIKNIFMKYAPKSMFVLERPPNVINETPFRIN
;
A
#
# COMPACT_ATOMS: atom_id res chain seq x y z
N MET A 1 49.71 -15.84 20.92
CA MET A 1 49.53 -15.45 19.49
C MET A 1 48.82 -16.52 18.64
N ALA A 2 48.81 -17.82 19.01
CA ALA A 2 48.14 -18.87 18.24
C ALA A 2 46.58 -18.82 18.25
N TYR A 3 45.95 -18.21 19.27
CA TYR A 3 44.49 -18.15 19.40
C TYR A 3 43.81 -17.13 18.44
N ASN A 4 44.56 -16.15 17.91
CA ASN A 4 44.03 -15.16 16.96
C ASN A 4 44.08 -15.64 15.50
N GLN A 5 44.99 -16.57 15.16
CA GLN A 5 45.11 -17.11 13.81
C GLN A 5 44.04 -18.18 13.50
N SER A 6 43.57 -18.93 14.50
CA SER A 6 42.49 -19.93 14.31
C SER A 6 41.11 -19.29 14.09
N ASN A 7 40.82 -18.17 14.75
CA ASN A 7 39.56 -17.45 14.54
C ASN A 7 39.49 -16.78 13.16
N GLN A 8 40.61 -16.26 12.65
CA GLN A 8 40.67 -15.69 11.31
C GLN A 8 40.48 -16.73 10.20
N SER A 9 40.99 -17.95 10.37
CA SER A 9 40.80 -19.02 9.39
C SER A 9 39.35 -19.54 9.36
N ILE A 10 38.71 -19.66 10.52
CA ILE A 10 37.29 -20.04 10.64
C ILE A 10 36.38 -18.99 9.99
N LEU A 11 36.61 -17.70 10.25
CA LEU A 11 35.88 -16.58 9.62
C LEU A 11 36.04 -16.57 8.09
N ALA A 12 37.24 -16.86 7.58
CA ALA A 12 37.50 -16.93 6.14
C ALA A 12 36.76 -18.10 5.47
N ILE A 13 36.67 -19.25 6.14
CA ILE A 13 35.93 -20.43 5.67
C ILE A 13 34.42 -20.14 5.66
N GLN A 14 33.86 -19.61 6.75
CA GLN A 14 32.45 -19.23 6.84
C GLN A 14 32.08 -18.21 5.75
N LYS A 15 32.91 -17.19 5.54
CA LYS A 15 32.74 -16.21 4.46
C LYS A 15 32.72 -16.86 3.07
N LYS A 16 33.60 -17.85 2.81
CA LYS A 16 33.65 -18.57 1.53
C LYS A 16 32.40 -19.41 1.29
N GLU A 17 31.86 -20.06 2.32
CA GLU A 17 30.63 -20.85 2.22
C GLU A 17 29.38 -19.97 2.07
N CYS A 18 29.24 -18.93 2.88
CA CYS A 18 28.16 -17.94 2.74
C CYS A 18 28.18 -17.32 1.34
N ASN A 19 29.35 -16.96 0.80
CA ASN A 19 29.46 -16.41 -0.55
C ASN A 19 29.01 -17.38 -1.64
N LYS A 20 29.21 -18.70 -1.48
CA LYS A 20 28.68 -19.70 -2.42
C LYS A 20 27.15 -19.75 -2.36
N ILE A 21 26.58 -19.70 -1.16
CA ILE A 21 25.11 -19.70 -0.95
C ILE A 21 24.50 -18.42 -1.50
N ILE A 22 25.07 -17.25 -1.19
CA ILE A 22 24.65 -15.93 -1.72
C ILE A 22 24.69 -15.94 -3.24
N LYS A 23 25.78 -16.42 -3.86
CA LYS A 23 25.88 -16.51 -5.32
C LYS A 23 24.79 -17.41 -5.91
N LYS A 24 24.48 -18.56 -5.30
CA LYS A 24 23.38 -19.43 -5.75
C LYS A 24 22.01 -18.77 -5.61
N VAL A 25 21.73 -18.12 -4.48
CA VAL A 25 20.46 -17.41 -4.23
C VAL A 25 20.31 -16.25 -5.22
N ARG A 26 21.35 -15.43 -5.37
CA ARG A 26 21.33 -14.28 -6.28
C ARG A 26 21.32 -14.69 -7.75
N ALA A 27 22.01 -15.75 -8.17
CA ALA A 27 21.96 -16.26 -9.54
C ALA A 27 20.54 -16.66 -9.98
N GLY A 28 19.67 -17.06 -9.05
CA GLY A 28 18.24 -17.25 -9.30
C GLY A 28 17.40 -15.96 -9.37
N ASN A 29 17.94 -14.85 -8.86
CA ASN A 29 17.28 -13.55 -8.71
C ASN A 29 17.89 -12.42 -9.58
N VAL A 30 18.97 -12.66 -10.37
CA VAL A 30 19.58 -11.63 -11.23
C VAL A 30 18.72 -11.36 -12.46
N LYS A 31 17.67 -10.57 -12.27
CA LYS A 31 17.29 -9.57 -13.26
C LYS A 31 17.44 -8.23 -12.55
N SER A 32 18.18 -7.30 -13.15
CA SER A 32 18.00 -5.88 -12.83
C SER A 32 16.49 -5.60 -12.78
N SER A 33 16.01 -4.85 -11.79
CA SER A 33 14.58 -4.59 -11.63
C SER A 33 14.10 -3.77 -12.82
N LYS A 34 13.74 -4.46 -13.90
CA LYS A 34 13.14 -3.86 -15.08
C LYS A 34 11.92 -3.09 -14.60
N GLU A 35 11.77 -1.85 -15.09
CA GLU A 35 10.54 -1.09 -14.93
C GLU A 35 9.36 -2.04 -15.20
N PRO A 36 8.40 -2.18 -14.27
CA PRO A 36 7.29 -3.10 -14.47
C PRO A 36 6.52 -2.71 -15.73
N LEU A 37 5.99 -3.71 -16.45
CA LEU A 37 5.01 -3.48 -17.52
C LEU A 37 3.74 -2.92 -16.88
N TYR A 38 3.66 -1.60 -16.75
CA TYR A 38 2.58 -0.89 -16.07
C TYR A 38 2.11 0.30 -16.92
N THR A 39 0.78 0.41 -17.11
CA THR A 39 0.13 1.53 -17.81
C THR A 39 -0.90 2.21 -16.90
N SER A 40 -0.61 3.44 -16.46
CA SER A 40 -1.47 4.22 -15.54
C SER A 40 -2.81 4.60 -16.18
N CYS A 41 -2.83 4.78 -17.49
CA CYS A 41 -3.99 5.21 -18.27
C CYS A 41 -5.19 4.25 -18.23
N MET A 42 -5.04 3.04 -17.68
CA MET A 42 -6.13 2.08 -17.54
C MET A 42 -6.77 2.07 -16.15
N ARG A 43 -6.16 2.69 -15.13
CA ARG A 43 -6.73 2.79 -13.78
C ARG A 43 -7.68 3.98 -13.68
N VAL A 44 -8.73 3.83 -12.87
CA VAL A 44 -9.66 4.91 -12.51
C VAL A 44 -9.55 5.08 -11.01
N PHE A 45 -9.46 6.32 -10.58
CA PHE A 45 -9.34 6.72 -9.19
C PHE A 45 -10.42 7.72 -8.83
N THR A 46 -10.50 8.11 -7.57
CA THR A 46 -11.59 9.00 -7.12
C THR A 46 -11.68 10.31 -7.90
N LYS A 47 -10.53 10.89 -8.28
CA LYS A 47 -10.49 12.10 -9.11
C LYS A 47 -11.17 11.94 -10.47
N ASP A 48 -11.21 10.73 -11.00
CA ASP A 48 -11.82 10.41 -12.29
C ASP A 48 -13.34 10.24 -12.15
N ILE A 49 -13.85 10.01 -10.93
CA ILE A 49 -15.29 9.99 -10.62
C ILE A 49 -15.82 11.41 -10.48
N TYR A 50 -15.12 12.27 -9.74
CA TYR A 50 -15.58 13.64 -9.47
C TYR A 50 -15.59 14.53 -10.72
N ARG A 51 -14.79 14.22 -11.74
CA ARG A 51 -14.90 14.86 -13.07
C ARG A 51 -16.19 14.53 -13.80
N ILE A 52 -16.76 13.34 -13.57
CA ILE A 52 -18.01 12.89 -14.21
C ILE A 52 -19.22 13.52 -13.49
N SER A 53 -19.10 13.82 -12.19
CA SER A 53 -20.18 14.40 -11.37
C SER A 53 -20.31 15.93 -11.48
N GLY A 54 -19.39 16.59 -12.17
CA GLY A 54 -19.33 18.06 -12.29
C GLY A 54 -19.85 18.62 -13.63
N GLY A 55 -20.57 17.82 -14.42
CA GLY A 55 -21.28 18.30 -15.61
C GLY A 55 -22.69 18.76 -15.23
N ASP A 56 -23.08 19.93 -15.73
CA ASP A 56 -24.35 20.62 -15.49
C ASP A 56 -25.56 19.66 -15.50
N LEU A 57 -26.19 19.50 -14.34
CA LEU A 57 -27.45 18.78 -14.19
C LEU A 57 -28.61 19.77 -14.34
N GLU A 58 -29.14 19.89 -15.55
CA GLU A 58 -30.56 20.23 -15.74
C GLU A 58 -31.42 19.12 -15.13
N GLN A 59 -32.32 19.50 -14.23
CA GLN A 59 -33.26 18.59 -13.58
C GLN A 59 -34.37 18.15 -14.54
N PRO A 60 -34.78 16.87 -14.49
CA PRO A 60 -36.17 16.52 -14.78
C PRO A 60 -36.87 16.09 -13.49
N HIS A 61 -37.97 16.78 -13.22
CA HIS A 61 -39.02 16.39 -12.29
C HIS A 61 -39.68 15.09 -12.75
N GLU A 62 -39.71 14.06 -11.90
CA GLU A 62 -40.87 13.17 -11.79
C GLU A 62 -40.82 12.38 -10.47
N GLN A 63 -41.89 12.51 -9.68
CA GLN A 63 -42.07 11.89 -8.37
C GLN A 63 -42.66 10.49 -8.53
N LEU A 64 -41.97 9.45 -8.04
CA LEU A 64 -42.57 8.16 -7.72
C LEU A 64 -42.43 7.91 -6.21
N GLN A 65 -43.58 7.88 -5.53
CA GLN A 65 -43.70 7.63 -4.10
C GLN A 65 -43.55 6.13 -3.79
N LEU A 66 -42.72 5.80 -2.79
CA LEU A 66 -42.73 4.51 -2.08
C LEU A 66 -42.94 4.73 -0.57
N PRO A 67 -43.53 3.77 0.16
CA PRO A 67 -44.12 4.00 1.49
C PRO A 67 -43.10 4.16 2.61
N GLN A 68 -43.53 4.92 3.62
CA GLN A 68 -42.80 5.40 4.78
C GLN A 68 -42.17 4.28 5.62
N LEU A 69 -40.83 4.25 5.66
CA LEU A 69 -40.06 3.67 6.76
C LEU A 69 -39.71 4.81 7.74
N GLN A 70 -40.00 4.54 9.02
CA GLN A 70 -40.02 5.49 10.12
C GLN A 70 -38.66 6.19 10.38
N GLN A 71 -38.79 7.39 10.95
CA GLN A 71 -37.82 8.47 11.04
C GLN A 71 -36.54 8.13 11.82
N LEU A 72 -35.38 8.35 11.19
CA LEU A 72 -34.09 8.58 11.87
C LEU A 72 -33.85 10.10 12.00
N PRO A 73 -33.15 10.57 13.05
CA PRO A 73 -33.06 12.01 13.35
C PRO A 73 -32.38 12.81 12.23
N GLN A 74 -32.92 14.00 11.99
CA GLN A 74 -32.51 14.95 10.95
C GLN A 74 -31.00 15.20 10.94
N GLN A 75 -30.37 14.89 9.81
CA GLN A 75 -28.98 15.19 9.52
C GLN A 75 -28.79 16.71 9.45
N GLN A 76 -27.83 17.23 10.22
CA GLN A 76 -27.27 18.56 10.02
C GLN A 76 -26.70 18.65 8.60
N HIS A 77 -27.11 19.68 7.86
CA HIS A 77 -26.56 20.04 6.56
C HIS A 77 -25.02 20.13 6.64
N LEU A 78 -24.33 19.13 6.09
CA LEU A 78 -22.87 19.14 5.95
C LEU A 78 -22.48 20.13 4.85
N ASN A 79 -21.74 21.18 5.21
CA ASN A 79 -21.00 22.03 4.29
C ASN A 79 -20.16 21.17 3.33
N THR A 80 -20.53 21.17 2.06
CA THR A 80 -20.08 20.23 1.01
C THR A 80 -18.61 20.36 0.63
N GLU A 81 -17.95 21.49 0.88
CA GLU A 81 -16.52 21.67 0.55
C GLU A 81 -15.57 21.17 1.65
N LYS A 82 -15.86 21.41 2.94
CA LYS A 82 -15.10 20.80 4.06
C LYS A 82 -15.27 19.26 4.10
N SER A 83 -16.44 18.78 3.68
CA SER A 83 -16.88 17.39 3.69
C SER A 83 -16.04 16.43 2.81
N GLN A 84 -15.57 16.86 1.64
CA GLN A 84 -14.81 15.96 0.75
C GLN A 84 -13.38 15.67 1.23
N PHE A 85 -12.79 16.59 2.00
CA PHE A 85 -11.36 16.54 2.35
C PHE A 85 -11.06 15.76 3.64
N ASP A 86 -11.96 15.80 4.62
CA ASP A 86 -11.78 15.06 5.87
C ASP A 86 -12.06 13.56 5.74
N LYS A 87 -12.60 13.14 4.59
CA LYS A 87 -13.00 11.75 4.31
C LYS A 87 -11.89 10.72 4.54
N TYR A 88 -10.64 11.05 4.19
CA TYR A 88 -9.52 10.09 4.24
C TYR A 88 -8.74 10.10 5.56
N ILE A 89 -9.16 10.93 6.53
CA ILE A 89 -8.68 10.81 7.89
C ILE A 89 -9.08 9.44 8.43
N LEU A 90 -8.17 8.76 9.12
CA LEU A 90 -8.36 7.35 9.54
C LEU A 90 -9.67 7.14 10.31
N ILE A 91 -10.03 8.06 11.21
CA ILE A 91 -11.29 7.97 11.97
C ILE A 91 -12.52 8.00 11.07
N ASN A 92 -12.50 8.80 10.00
CA ASN A 92 -13.59 8.89 9.05
C ASN A 92 -13.63 7.67 8.13
N ARG A 93 -12.47 7.11 7.76
CA ARG A 93 -12.38 5.82 7.04
C ARG A 93 -13.02 4.69 7.86
N ILE A 94 -12.77 4.64 9.17
CA ILE A 94 -13.39 3.67 10.10
C ILE A 94 -14.91 3.91 10.22
N LYS A 95 -15.35 5.17 10.38
CA LYS A 95 -16.79 5.51 10.38
C LYS A 95 -17.48 5.05 9.09
N ASN A 96 -16.86 5.30 7.94
CA ASN A 96 -17.37 4.89 6.64
C ASN A 96 -17.48 3.36 6.55
N TYR A 97 -16.50 2.62 7.07
CA TYR A 97 -16.61 1.16 7.18
C TYR A 97 -17.86 0.74 7.96
N HIS A 98 -18.09 1.30 9.15
CA HIS A 98 -19.27 0.95 9.94
C HIS A 98 -20.59 1.31 9.25
N ALA A 99 -20.66 2.45 8.58
CA ALA A 99 -21.85 2.84 7.80
C ALA A 99 -22.13 1.85 6.65
N LEU A 100 -21.09 1.48 5.89
CA LEU A 100 -21.22 0.55 4.77
C LEU A 100 -21.55 -0.88 5.20
N ARG A 101 -21.12 -1.29 6.41
CA ARG A 101 -21.37 -2.64 6.92
C ARG A 101 -22.85 -2.98 7.04
N ILE A 102 -23.72 -2.00 7.30
CA ILE A 102 -25.18 -2.19 7.37
C ILE A 102 -25.72 -2.64 6.01
N HIS A 103 -25.25 -2.02 4.92
CA HIS A 103 -25.65 -2.41 3.56
C HIS A 103 -25.01 -3.74 3.15
N LEU A 104 -23.73 -3.95 3.50
CA LEU A 104 -23.01 -5.18 3.15
C LEU A 104 -23.49 -6.40 3.94
N SER A 105 -24.07 -6.24 5.13
CA SER A 105 -24.66 -7.36 5.88
C SER A 105 -25.89 -7.97 5.22
N LEU A 106 -26.47 -7.29 4.23
CA LEU A 106 -27.57 -7.83 3.43
C LEU A 106 -27.11 -8.92 2.44
N LEU A 107 -25.80 -9.04 2.21
CA LEU A 107 -25.18 -10.02 1.33
C LEU A 107 -24.93 -11.32 2.07
N LYS A 108 -25.22 -12.45 1.43
CA LYS A 108 -24.79 -13.76 1.90
C LYS A 108 -23.34 -14.03 1.47
N GLU A 109 -22.67 -14.95 2.16
CA GLU A 109 -21.27 -15.29 1.86
C GLU A 109 -21.10 -15.95 0.48
N ASP A 110 -22.17 -16.56 -0.04
CA ASP A 110 -22.19 -17.36 -1.26
C ASP A 110 -22.78 -16.64 -2.49
N GLU A 111 -23.03 -15.33 -2.38
CA GLU A 111 -23.62 -14.51 -3.43
C GLU A 111 -22.76 -14.49 -4.71
N CYS A 112 -23.43 -14.42 -5.86
CA CYS A 112 -22.80 -14.50 -7.18
C CYS A 112 -23.09 -13.25 -8.01
N LEU A 113 -22.12 -12.86 -8.83
CA LEU A 113 -22.29 -11.79 -9.81
C LEU A 113 -23.29 -12.20 -10.88
N VAL A 114 -24.21 -11.29 -11.19
CA VAL A 114 -25.14 -11.37 -12.32
C VAL A 114 -24.78 -10.29 -13.33
N ASN A 115 -24.83 -10.60 -14.62
CA ASN A 115 -24.62 -9.58 -15.65
C ASN A 115 -25.71 -8.51 -15.56
N LYS A 116 -25.33 -7.24 -15.71
CA LYS A 116 -26.26 -6.11 -15.74
C LYS A 116 -25.88 -5.14 -16.84
N THR A 117 -26.89 -4.61 -17.52
CA THR A 117 -26.76 -3.43 -18.39
C THR A 117 -27.27 -2.23 -17.60
N PHE A 118 -26.44 -1.19 -17.49
CA PHE A 118 -26.78 0.02 -16.76
C PHE A 118 -27.51 1.03 -17.66
N ALA A 119 -28.07 2.08 -17.06
CA ALA A 119 -28.89 3.07 -17.76
C ALA A 119 -28.14 3.79 -18.90
N ASP A 120 -26.82 3.95 -18.77
CA ASP A 120 -25.94 4.51 -19.80
C ASP A 120 -25.59 3.50 -20.92
N GLY A 121 -26.20 2.32 -20.91
CA GLY A 121 -25.93 1.22 -21.85
C GLY A 121 -24.64 0.44 -21.56
N SER A 122 -23.89 0.82 -20.52
CA SER A 122 -22.67 0.11 -20.14
C SER A 122 -22.99 -1.28 -19.57
N LYS A 123 -22.08 -2.23 -19.80
CA LYS A 123 -22.20 -3.61 -19.28
C LYS A 123 -21.30 -3.78 -18.07
N GLY A 124 -21.85 -4.34 -17.00
CA GLY A 124 -21.11 -4.75 -15.83
C GLY A 124 -21.82 -5.85 -15.06
N TYR A 125 -21.70 -5.80 -13.74
CA TYR A 125 -22.24 -6.85 -12.87
C TYR A 125 -23.03 -6.27 -11.71
N THR A 126 -23.87 -7.10 -11.09
CA THR A 126 -24.52 -6.77 -9.84
C THR A 126 -24.54 -7.94 -8.87
N ILE A 127 -24.67 -7.65 -7.58
CA ILE A 127 -25.01 -8.62 -6.54
C ILE A 127 -26.34 -8.18 -5.94
N ARG A 128 -27.42 -8.92 -6.28
CA ARG A 128 -28.80 -8.69 -5.81
C ARG A 128 -29.33 -7.27 -6.00
N ASP A 129 -28.81 -6.54 -6.99
CA ASP A 129 -29.05 -5.10 -7.16
C ASP A 129 -28.64 -4.24 -5.96
N ILE A 130 -27.97 -4.80 -4.95
CA ILE A 130 -27.46 -4.07 -3.79
C ILE A 130 -26.10 -3.44 -4.14
N ILE A 131 -25.24 -4.21 -4.81
CA ILE A 131 -23.92 -3.75 -5.26
C ILE A 131 -23.90 -3.77 -6.77
N ASN A 132 -23.56 -2.65 -7.40
CA ASN A 132 -23.43 -2.53 -8.84
C ASN A 132 -21.97 -2.27 -9.21
N LEU A 133 -21.40 -3.13 -10.05
CA LEU A 133 -20.05 -3.04 -10.60
C LEU A 133 -20.17 -2.47 -12.01
N GLU A 134 -20.22 -1.15 -12.08
CA GLU A 134 -20.66 -0.39 -13.25
C GLU A 134 -19.59 -0.32 -14.34
N LYS A 135 -18.38 0.10 -13.95
CA LYS A 135 -17.29 0.37 -14.88
C LYS A 135 -16.07 -0.41 -14.48
N ARG A 136 -15.50 -1.19 -15.41
CA ARG A 136 -14.18 -1.80 -15.18
C ARG A 136 -13.11 -0.70 -15.10
N ILE A 137 -12.28 -0.80 -14.08
CA ILE A 137 -11.15 0.09 -13.83
C ILE A 137 -9.87 -0.72 -13.68
N GLY A 138 -8.75 -0.15 -14.07
CA GLY A 138 -7.46 -0.84 -14.10
C GLY A 138 -7.21 -1.62 -15.39
N SER A 139 -5.95 -2.00 -15.57
CA SER A 139 -5.50 -2.82 -16.70
C SER A 139 -6.15 -4.21 -16.68
N LYS A 140 -6.11 -4.89 -17.83
CA LYS A 140 -6.41 -6.33 -17.89
C LYS A 140 -5.33 -7.12 -17.15
N SER A 141 -5.45 -7.21 -15.82
CA SER A 141 -4.53 -8.02 -15.01
C SER A 141 -4.87 -9.51 -15.14
N ARG A 142 -3.82 -10.34 -15.14
CA ARG A 142 -3.92 -11.81 -15.03
C ARG A 142 -4.52 -12.23 -13.69
N TYR A 143 -4.45 -11.37 -12.67
CA TYR A 143 -4.77 -11.69 -11.27
C TYR A 143 -6.15 -11.19 -10.83
N GLY A 144 -6.79 -10.31 -11.60
CA GLY A 144 -8.14 -9.84 -11.32
C GLY A 144 -8.58 -8.69 -12.19
N SER A 145 -9.85 -8.31 -12.08
CA SER A 145 -10.40 -7.10 -12.70
C SER A 145 -11.00 -6.23 -11.60
N ILE A 146 -10.69 -4.94 -11.61
CA ILE A 146 -11.24 -4.00 -10.64
C ILE A 146 -12.43 -3.30 -11.29
N TYR A 147 -13.47 -3.01 -10.52
CA TYR A 147 -14.65 -2.29 -10.97
C TYR A 147 -14.92 -1.12 -10.04
N LEU A 148 -15.23 0.03 -10.62
CA LEU A 148 -15.91 1.09 -9.92
C LEU A 148 -17.27 0.56 -9.46
N THR A 149 -17.56 0.73 -8.18
CA THR A 149 -18.69 0.07 -7.52
C THR A 149 -19.56 1.11 -6.83
N THR A 150 -20.86 1.00 -7.03
CA THR A 150 -21.88 1.71 -6.26
C THR A 150 -22.64 0.72 -5.38
N ILE A 151 -23.14 1.19 -4.25
CA ILE A 151 -24.01 0.41 -3.37
C ILE A 151 -25.33 1.18 -3.26
N ASN A 152 -26.46 0.51 -3.48
CA ASN A 152 -27.76 1.15 -3.41
C ASN A 152 -28.00 1.75 -2.01
N GLY A 153 -28.40 3.02 -1.98
CA GLY A 153 -28.62 3.77 -0.73
C GLY A 153 -27.33 4.34 -0.12
N VAL A 154 -26.16 4.12 -0.72
CA VAL A 154 -24.89 4.72 -0.29
C VAL A 154 -24.55 5.89 -1.21
N PRO A 155 -24.27 7.09 -0.66
CA PRO A 155 -23.85 8.24 -1.46
C PRO A 155 -22.56 7.99 -2.25
N ASN A 156 -22.49 8.49 -3.49
CA ASN A 156 -21.29 8.39 -4.35
C ASN A 156 -20.05 9.11 -3.79
N THR A 157 -20.19 9.89 -2.72
CA THR A 157 -19.08 10.48 -1.95
C THR A 157 -18.26 9.42 -1.19
N LEU A 158 -18.79 8.20 -1.06
CA LEU A 158 -18.10 7.00 -0.56
C LEU A 158 -17.74 6.07 -1.73
N PRO A 159 -16.65 6.35 -2.47
CA PRO A 159 -16.25 5.58 -3.62
C PRO A 159 -15.70 4.22 -3.19
N ILE A 160 -16.15 3.19 -3.91
CA ILE A 160 -15.85 1.80 -3.63
C ILE A 160 -15.28 1.18 -4.90
N ALA A 161 -14.29 0.31 -4.72
CA ALA A 161 -13.74 -0.51 -5.78
C ALA A 161 -13.90 -1.99 -5.45
N THR A 162 -14.42 -2.75 -6.39
CA THR A 162 -14.53 -4.21 -6.25
C THR A 162 -13.50 -4.90 -7.11
N LYS A 163 -12.59 -5.67 -6.50
CA LYS A 163 -11.64 -6.54 -7.19
C LYS A 163 -12.28 -7.92 -7.35
N ILE A 164 -12.50 -8.33 -8.60
CA ILE A 164 -12.98 -9.66 -8.96
C ILE A 164 -11.79 -10.53 -9.35
N MET A 165 -11.70 -11.72 -8.78
CA MET A 165 -10.55 -12.61 -8.88
C MET A 165 -10.94 -14.06 -9.13
N ILE A 166 -9.96 -14.84 -9.59
CA ILE A 166 -10.05 -16.30 -9.61
C ILE A 166 -10.02 -16.81 -8.17
N HIS A 167 -10.89 -17.76 -7.82
CA HIS A 167 -10.81 -18.45 -6.53
C HIS A 167 -9.66 -19.48 -6.57
N ASN A 168 -8.48 -19.06 -6.10
CA ASN A 168 -7.28 -19.89 -5.97
C ASN A 168 -6.52 -19.51 -4.68
N ASN A 169 -5.56 -20.34 -4.26
CA ASN A 169 -4.87 -20.16 -2.98
C ASN A 169 -4.18 -18.80 -2.84
N ASN A 170 -3.55 -18.27 -3.89
CA ASN A 170 -2.86 -16.98 -3.81
C ASN A 170 -3.84 -15.83 -3.56
N ASN A 171 -4.98 -15.83 -4.26
CA ASN A 171 -6.00 -14.79 -4.10
C ASN A 171 -6.78 -14.95 -2.78
N ILE A 172 -6.95 -16.18 -2.29
CA ILE A 172 -7.52 -16.44 -0.95
C ILE A 172 -6.59 -15.87 0.13
N ILE A 173 -5.28 -16.17 0.04
CA ILE A 173 -4.27 -15.62 0.97
C ILE A 173 -4.25 -14.09 0.91
N GLU A 174 -4.35 -13.49 -0.28
CA GLU A 174 -4.47 -12.04 -0.43
C GLU A 174 -5.68 -11.50 0.37
N THR A 175 -6.86 -12.11 0.19
CA THR A 175 -8.08 -11.75 0.93
C THR A 175 -7.92 -11.91 2.44
N ASP A 176 -7.29 -12.99 2.90
CA ASP A 176 -7.07 -13.26 4.32
C ASP A 176 -6.14 -12.22 4.95
N ILE A 177 -5.05 -11.87 4.27
CA ILE A 177 -4.12 -10.81 4.70
C ILE A 177 -4.86 -9.47 4.80
N MET A 178 -5.66 -9.12 3.80
CA MET A 178 -6.46 -7.88 3.80
C MET A 178 -7.46 -7.86 4.97
N ASN A 179 -8.12 -8.97 5.26
CA ASN A 179 -9.04 -9.11 6.39
C ASN A 179 -8.31 -9.00 7.74
N MET A 180 -7.12 -9.57 7.85
CA MET A 180 -6.28 -9.45 9.05
C MET A 180 -5.86 -7.99 9.28
N ILE A 181 -5.37 -7.31 8.25
CA ILE A 181 -5.00 -5.89 8.30
C ILE A 181 -6.19 -5.04 8.72
N LYS A 182 -7.36 -5.25 8.12
CA LYS A 182 -8.60 -4.57 8.50
C LYS A 182 -8.90 -4.72 10.00
N ASN A 183 -9.00 -5.96 10.47
CA ASN A 183 -9.49 -6.27 11.83
C ASN A 183 -8.47 -5.94 12.93
N HIS A 184 -7.18 -6.17 12.67
CA HIS A 184 -6.14 -6.06 13.69
C HIS A 184 -5.35 -4.76 13.64
N ILE A 185 -5.43 -4.01 12.52
CA ILE A 185 -4.64 -2.78 12.34
C ILE A 185 -5.55 -1.57 12.10
N ILE A 186 -6.30 -1.55 10.99
CA ILE A 186 -7.05 -0.34 10.59
C ILE A 186 -8.17 -0.04 11.58
N LEU A 187 -9.04 -1.01 11.89
CA LEU A 187 -10.17 -0.79 12.82
C LEU A 187 -9.74 -0.54 14.27
N LYS A 188 -8.48 -0.84 14.60
CA LYS A 188 -7.86 -0.52 15.89
C LYS A 188 -7.06 0.79 15.87
N SER A 189 -7.15 1.55 14.78
CA SER A 189 -6.43 2.81 14.57
C SER A 189 -4.89 2.69 14.70
N LEU A 190 -4.32 1.50 14.44
CA LEU A 190 -2.89 1.25 14.64
C LEU A 190 -2.03 1.67 13.45
N SER A 191 -2.58 1.78 12.24
CA SER A 191 -1.86 2.32 11.09
C SER A 191 -2.83 2.84 10.04
N ARG A 192 -2.41 3.89 9.32
CA ARG A 192 -3.15 4.48 8.18
C ARG A 192 -2.64 4.03 6.81
N HIS A 193 -1.57 3.23 6.77
CA HIS A 193 -0.81 2.88 5.56
C HIS A 193 -1.31 1.64 4.81
N PHE A 194 -2.57 1.29 4.97
CA PHE A 194 -3.21 0.17 4.30
C PHE A 194 -4.56 0.59 3.72
N LEU A 195 -4.92 0.05 2.55
CA LEU A 195 -6.24 0.24 1.95
C LEU A 195 -7.29 -0.57 2.73
N LEU A 196 -8.46 0.03 3.00
CA LEU A 196 -9.50 -0.62 3.79
C LEU A 196 -10.36 -1.56 2.93
N THR A 197 -10.54 -2.79 3.38
CA THR A 197 -11.48 -3.76 2.80
C THR A 197 -12.79 -3.73 3.56
N TYR A 198 -13.91 -3.52 2.87
CA TYR A 198 -15.24 -3.49 3.49
C TYR A 198 -15.84 -4.89 3.63
N GLY A 199 -15.53 -5.79 2.70
CA GLY A 199 -15.99 -7.17 2.75
C GLY A 199 -15.50 -8.00 1.57
N ASN A 200 -15.79 -9.29 1.61
CA ASN A 200 -15.51 -10.23 0.54
C ASN A 200 -16.61 -11.28 0.46
N CYS A 201 -16.83 -11.86 -0.72
CA CYS A 201 -17.72 -13.01 -0.91
C CYS A 201 -17.15 -13.98 -1.95
N VAL A 202 -17.57 -15.24 -1.87
CA VAL A 202 -17.15 -16.30 -2.78
C VAL A 202 -18.38 -16.93 -3.40
N CYS A 203 -18.55 -16.78 -4.70
CA CYS A 203 -19.69 -17.37 -5.39
C CYS A 203 -19.63 -18.91 -5.34
N SER A 204 -20.66 -19.51 -4.76
CA SER A 204 -20.83 -20.97 -4.66
C SER A 204 -21.23 -21.60 -6.00
N LYS A 205 -21.90 -20.86 -6.88
CA LYS A 205 -22.41 -21.35 -8.16
C LYS A 205 -21.30 -21.63 -9.19
N LYS A 206 -21.65 -22.43 -10.20
CA LYS A 206 -20.78 -22.74 -11.36
C LYS A 206 -20.78 -21.58 -12.36
N ILE A 207 -20.05 -20.51 -12.01
CA ILE A 207 -19.76 -19.38 -12.92
C ILE A 207 -18.32 -19.45 -13.44
N ALA A 208 -17.98 -18.57 -14.39
CA ALA A 208 -16.61 -18.46 -14.90
C ALA A 208 -15.62 -18.28 -13.74
N LYS A 209 -14.56 -19.11 -13.69
CA LYS A 209 -13.59 -19.15 -12.55
C LYS A 209 -13.08 -17.76 -12.15
N LYS A 210 -12.87 -16.88 -13.13
CA LYS A 210 -12.40 -15.49 -12.97
C LYS A 210 -13.37 -14.54 -12.27
N LEU A 211 -14.60 -14.98 -11.99
CA LEU A 211 -15.66 -14.19 -11.38
C LEU A 211 -16.03 -14.67 -9.96
N LYS A 212 -15.26 -15.61 -9.38
CA LYS A 212 -15.68 -16.33 -8.18
C LYS A 212 -15.37 -15.62 -6.87
N LEU A 213 -14.24 -14.92 -6.77
CA LEU A 213 -13.81 -14.27 -5.53
C LEU A 213 -13.96 -12.76 -5.70
N ILE A 214 -14.65 -12.12 -4.76
CA ILE A 214 -15.04 -10.72 -4.84
C ILE A 214 -14.54 -10.04 -3.58
N ASN A 215 -13.68 -9.03 -3.72
CA ASN A 215 -13.21 -8.19 -2.62
C ASN A 215 -13.69 -6.76 -2.83
N ILE A 216 -14.41 -6.22 -1.85
CA ILE A 216 -14.98 -4.88 -1.85
C ILE A 216 -14.07 -3.99 -1.02
N ASN A 217 -13.48 -2.97 -1.64
CA ASN A 217 -12.43 -2.14 -1.05
C ASN A 217 -12.76 -0.66 -1.17
N GLU A 218 -12.12 0.11 -0.31
CA GLU A 218 -11.97 1.55 -0.45
C GLU A 218 -11.30 1.90 -1.78
N LEU A 219 -11.78 2.96 -2.44
CA LEU A 219 -11.11 3.51 -3.62
C LEU A 219 -10.03 4.54 -3.22
N ALA A 220 -8.86 4.44 -3.83
CA ALA A 220 -7.77 5.41 -3.69
C ALA A 220 -7.84 6.52 -4.75
N ASP A 221 -7.13 7.63 -4.53
CA ASP A 221 -7.09 8.78 -5.46
C ASP A 221 -6.03 8.64 -6.57
N GLY A 222 -5.10 7.70 -6.41
CA GLY A 222 -4.08 7.38 -7.38
C GLY A 222 -3.08 6.36 -6.86
N ASP A 223 -1.98 6.16 -7.59
CA ASP A 223 -0.82 5.43 -7.14
C ASP A 223 0.48 6.23 -7.28
N LEU A 224 1.56 5.74 -6.66
CA LEU A 224 2.84 6.44 -6.60
C LEU A 224 3.39 6.75 -8.00
N LYS A 225 3.06 5.95 -9.02
CA LYS A 225 3.50 6.25 -10.39
C LYS A 225 2.99 7.60 -10.85
N MET A 226 1.71 7.86 -10.63
CA MET A 226 1.08 9.10 -11.05
C MET A 226 1.74 10.29 -10.35
N LEU A 227 2.09 10.14 -9.06
CA LEU A 227 2.80 11.17 -8.30
C LEU A 227 4.18 11.45 -8.89
N ILE A 228 4.97 10.42 -9.21
CA ILE A 228 6.32 10.61 -9.78
C ILE A 228 6.32 11.03 -11.27
N GLU A 229 5.16 11.02 -11.92
CA GLU A 229 4.95 11.59 -13.26
C GLU A 229 4.52 13.08 -13.19
N MET A 230 4.25 13.62 -11.99
CA MET A 230 3.90 15.03 -11.79
C MET A 230 5.13 15.89 -11.50
N LYS A 231 5.35 16.93 -12.31
CA LYS A 231 6.50 17.86 -12.16
C LYS A 231 6.53 18.54 -10.79
N ASP A 232 5.39 19.01 -10.29
CA ASP A 232 5.32 19.71 -8.99
C ASP A 232 5.56 18.79 -7.80
N VAL A 233 5.35 17.48 -7.98
CA VAL A 233 5.67 16.49 -6.95
C VAL A 233 7.16 16.20 -6.96
N VAL A 234 7.70 15.80 -8.13
CA VAL A 234 9.12 15.49 -8.27
C VAL A 234 10.01 16.70 -8.01
N GLY A 235 9.59 17.90 -8.40
CA GLY A 235 10.33 19.13 -8.16
C GLY A 235 10.35 19.59 -6.70
N ASN A 236 9.60 18.93 -5.80
CA ASN A 236 9.52 19.26 -4.38
C ASN A 236 10.26 18.22 -3.54
N SER A 237 11.45 18.59 -3.06
CA SER A 237 12.32 17.72 -2.28
C SER A 237 11.69 17.23 -0.98
N GLU A 238 11.01 18.12 -0.24
CA GLU A 238 10.35 17.73 1.01
C GLU A 238 9.28 16.67 0.76
N LEU A 239 8.46 16.89 -0.24
CA LEU A 239 7.41 15.95 -0.59
C LEU A 239 7.97 14.60 -1.03
N MET A 240 9.02 14.59 -1.85
CA MET A 240 9.63 13.34 -2.33
C MET A 240 10.22 12.51 -1.19
N PHE A 241 10.90 13.13 -0.23
CA PHE A 241 11.37 12.44 0.97
C PHE A 241 10.23 11.98 1.87
N ASN A 242 9.19 12.79 2.03
CA ASN A 242 8.02 12.40 2.83
C ASN A 242 7.33 11.16 2.25
N LEU A 243 7.11 11.14 0.93
CA LEU A 243 6.58 9.99 0.20
C LEU A 243 7.44 8.75 0.38
N PHE A 244 8.76 8.88 0.26
CA PHE A 244 9.70 7.78 0.47
C PHE A 244 9.63 7.22 1.90
N ILE A 245 9.60 8.08 2.92
CA ILE A 245 9.48 7.66 4.33
C ILE A 245 8.16 6.92 4.54
N GLN A 246 7.03 7.43 4.05
CA GLN A 246 5.74 6.75 4.19
C GLN A 246 5.74 5.38 3.49
N VAL A 247 6.34 5.26 2.30
CA VAL A 247 6.54 3.97 1.61
C VAL A 247 7.31 3.00 2.51
N CYS A 248 8.45 3.42 3.06
CA CYS A 248 9.25 2.58 3.93
C CYS A 248 8.51 2.19 5.23
N ILE A 249 7.76 3.11 5.84
CA ILE A 249 6.90 2.82 7.00
C ILE A 249 5.84 1.78 6.63
N SER A 250 5.16 1.93 5.48
CA SER A 250 4.12 0.98 5.04
C SER A 250 4.66 -0.44 4.85
N ILE A 251 5.88 -0.58 4.28
CA ILE A 251 6.57 -1.87 4.16
C ILE A 251 6.94 -2.39 5.55
N ALA A 252 7.48 -1.54 6.42
CA ALA A 252 7.90 -1.95 7.76
C ALA A 252 6.74 -2.44 8.61
N THR A 253 5.59 -1.74 8.59
CA THR A 253 4.38 -2.20 9.27
C THR A 253 3.88 -3.53 8.69
N PHE A 254 3.96 -3.73 7.37
CA PHE A 254 3.60 -5.01 6.75
C PHE A 254 4.55 -6.15 7.14
N GLN A 255 5.85 -5.89 7.23
CA GLN A 255 6.82 -6.91 7.60
C GLN A 255 6.80 -7.23 9.10
N ASN A 256 6.80 -6.21 9.96
CA ASN A 256 6.97 -6.37 11.40
C ASN A 256 5.64 -6.61 12.14
N PHE A 257 4.55 -5.96 11.72
CA PHE A 257 3.24 -6.14 12.35
C PHE A 257 2.47 -7.30 11.72
N VAL A 258 2.33 -7.30 10.39
CA VAL A 258 1.54 -8.33 9.66
C VAL A 258 2.34 -9.64 9.55
N GLY A 259 3.67 -9.58 9.45
CA GLY A 259 4.54 -10.76 9.42
C GLY A 259 4.80 -11.34 8.02
N TYR A 260 4.73 -10.52 6.98
CA TYR A 260 4.86 -10.96 5.58
C TYR A 260 5.82 -10.06 4.78
N VAL A 261 6.53 -10.66 3.82
CA VAL A 261 7.19 -9.91 2.73
C VAL A 261 6.22 -9.74 1.57
N HIS A 262 6.24 -8.60 0.89
CA HIS A 262 5.30 -8.29 -0.18
C HIS A 262 5.72 -8.92 -1.52
N ARG A 263 7.02 -8.84 -1.85
CA ARG A 263 7.65 -9.41 -3.06
C ARG A 263 7.21 -8.80 -4.39
N ASP A 264 6.42 -7.72 -4.35
CA ASP A 264 6.01 -6.99 -5.56
C ASP A 264 5.87 -5.48 -5.34
N THR A 265 6.85 -4.89 -4.65
CA THR A 265 6.88 -3.47 -4.30
C THR A 265 7.28 -2.57 -5.48
N HIS A 266 6.43 -2.50 -6.50
CA HIS A 266 6.55 -1.47 -7.55
C HIS A 266 5.61 -0.29 -7.28
N TYR A 267 5.82 0.86 -7.94
CA TYR A 267 5.07 2.10 -7.71
C TYR A 267 3.53 1.98 -7.87
N GLY A 268 3.03 0.88 -8.43
CA GLY A 268 1.61 0.67 -8.73
C GLY A 268 0.89 -0.05 -7.58
N ASN A 269 1.66 -0.58 -6.64
CA ASN A 269 1.18 -1.24 -5.43
C ASN A 269 1.30 -0.33 -4.20
N PHE A 270 1.72 0.93 -4.41
CA PHE A 270 1.65 2.01 -3.42
C PHE A 270 0.58 2.99 -3.88
N LEU A 271 -0.59 2.90 -3.27
CA LEU A 271 -1.73 3.76 -3.54
C LEU A 271 -1.62 5.04 -2.70
N TYR A 272 -2.29 6.11 -3.13
CA TYR A 272 -2.39 7.32 -2.33
C TYR A 272 -3.82 7.81 -2.18
N GLN A 273 -4.04 8.51 -1.07
CA GLN A 273 -5.18 9.39 -0.84
C GLN A 273 -4.67 10.80 -0.63
N ASN A 274 -5.44 11.80 -1.08
CA ASN A 274 -5.18 13.18 -0.73
C ASN A 274 -5.33 13.37 0.78
N ASN A 275 -4.46 14.19 1.36
CA ASN A 275 -4.39 14.42 2.80
C ASN A 275 -4.33 15.91 3.08
N ASN A 276 -5.24 16.41 3.91
CA ASN A 276 -5.29 17.81 4.32
C ASN A 276 -4.96 18.01 5.80
N GLU A 277 -4.68 16.93 6.54
CA GLU A 277 -4.25 17.01 7.94
C GLU A 277 -2.91 17.77 8.03
N ILE A 278 -2.81 18.76 8.91
CA ILE A 278 -1.61 19.60 9.13
C ILE A 278 -1.05 19.29 10.51
N GLY A 279 0.24 18.98 10.60
CA GLY A 279 0.92 18.68 11.86
C GLY A 279 1.89 17.52 11.69
N TYR A 280 1.99 16.67 12.70
CA TYR A 280 2.82 15.48 12.68
C TYR A 280 2.02 14.25 13.06
N TYR A 281 2.27 13.14 12.35
CA TYR A 281 1.82 11.83 12.77
C TYR A 281 2.82 11.24 13.75
N HIS A 282 2.30 10.80 14.89
CA HIS A 282 3.06 10.10 15.92
C HIS A 282 3.05 8.60 15.65
N TYR A 283 4.25 8.02 15.51
CA TYR A 283 4.51 6.60 15.39
C TYR A 283 5.28 6.10 16.60
N ILE A 284 4.99 4.87 17.04
CA ILE A 284 5.83 4.11 17.94
C ILE A 284 6.43 2.94 17.16
N TYR A 285 7.75 2.81 17.30
CA TYR A 285 8.51 1.68 16.80
C TYR A 285 9.57 1.30 17.82
N ASP A 286 9.64 0.02 18.20
CA ASP A 286 10.61 -0.48 19.18
C ASP A 286 10.62 0.36 20.48
N HIS A 287 9.42 0.63 21.00
CA HIS A 287 9.18 1.44 22.21
C HIS A 287 9.68 2.89 22.14
N LYS A 288 10.04 3.40 20.95
CA LYS A 288 10.48 4.77 20.73
C LYS A 288 9.46 5.56 19.94
N ASP A 289 9.34 6.84 20.28
CA ASP A 289 8.47 7.79 19.62
C ASP A 289 9.17 8.43 18.42
N TYR A 290 8.43 8.52 17.33
CA TYR A 290 8.85 9.17 16.09
C TYR A 290 7.70 10.02 15.56
N TYR A 291 8.03 11.18 15.00
CA TYR A 291 7.05 12.12 14.47
C TYR A 291 7.38 12.45 13.03
N LEU A 292 6.46 12.13 12.11
CA LEU A 292 6.58 12.47 10.69
C LEU A 292 5.62 13.62 10.36
N LYS A 293 6.17 14.72 9.86
CA LYS A 293 5.38 15.86 9.36
C LYS A 293 4.39 15.38 8.30
N SER A 294 3.13 15.79 8.39
CA SER A 294 2.14 15.45 7.37
C SER A 294 2.49 16.12 6.04
N CYS A 295 2.04 15.52 4.94
CA CYS A 295 2.10 16.13 3.61
C CYS A 295 0.75 15.94 2.89
N LYS A 296 0.63 16.44 1.66
CA LYS A 296 -0.61 16.39 0.87
C LYS A 296 -1.09 14.99 0.48
N TYR A 297 -0.34 13.93 0.82
CA TYR A 297 -0.69 12.54 0.50
C TYR A 297 -0.54 11.60 1.70
N ASN A 298 -1.44 10.63 1.81
CA ASN A 298 -1.27 9.41 2.60
C ASN A 298 -0.91 8.25 1.67
N ILE A 299 0.21 7.57 1.88
CA ILE A 299 0.64 6.43 1.08
C ILE A 299 0.25 5.11 1.75
N MET A 300 -0.31 4.20 0.96
CA MET A 300 -0.79 2.90 1.41
C MET A 300 -0.23 1.78 0.54
N ILE A 301 0.23 0.70 1.14
CA ILE A 301 0.66 -0.50 0.42
C ILE A 301 -0.55 -1.40 0.11
N TYR A 302 -0.56 -2.04 -1.06
CA TYR A 302 -1.67 -2.85 -1.56
C TYR A 302 -1.21 -3.96 -2.53
N ASP A 303 -2.11 -4.87 -2.89
CA ASP A 303 -1.91 -6.00 -3.83
C ASP A 303 -0.96 -7.10 -3.28
N PHE A 304 -1.46 -7.82 -2.28
CA PHE A 304 -0.69 -8.84 -1.56
C PHE A 304 -0.68 -10.22 -2.24
N GLY A 305 -1.03 -10.32 -3.53
CA GLY A 305 -1.13 -11.61 -4.24
C GLY A 305 0.18 -12.41 -4.36
N PHE A 306 1.33 -11.78 -4.10
CA PHE A 306 2.66 -12.41 -4.06
C PHE A 306 3.26 -12.51 -2.65
N ALA A 307 2.51 -12.06 -1.64
CA ALA A 307 3.00 -11.98 -0.28
C ALA A 307 3.37 -13.36 0.25
N LYS A 308 4.38 -13.39 1.11
CA LYS A 308 4.87 -14.63 1.71
C LYS A 308 5.21 -14.41 3.17
N LYS A 309 4.74 -15.31 4.04
CA LYS A 309 4.97 -15.22 5.47
C LYS A 309 6.46 -15.21 5.80
N ILE A 310 6.82 -14.42 6.81
CA ILE A 310 8.13 -14.41 7.45
C ILE A 310 8.07 -15.46 8.55
N ASN A 311 8.43 -16.70 8.21
CA ASN A 311 8.50 -17.79 9.19
C ASN A 311 9.89 -17.86 9.82
N ILE A 312 9.97 -18.49 11.00
CA ILE A 312 11.23 -18.97 11.55
C ILE A 312 11.69 -20.12 10.64
N LEU A 313 12.92 -20.03 10.15
CA LEU A 313 13.51 -20.99 9.23
C LEU A 313 14.77 -21.57 9.88
N GLU A 314 15.00 -22.86 9.70
CA GLU A 314 16.13 -23.58 10.32
C GLU A 314 17.32 -23.75 9.36
N ASP A 315 17.07 -23.77 8.05
CA ASP A 315 18.10 -23.92 7.03
C ASP A 315 18.75 -22.57 6.64
N ALA A 316 20.08 -22.54 6.60
CA ALA A 316 20.89 -21.36 6.28
C ALA A 316 20.55 -20.75 4.90
N GLN A 317 20.32 -21.58 3.88
CA GLN A 317 19.99 -21.08 2.55
C GLN A 317 18.59 -20.44 2.54
N ALA A 318 17.63 -21.03 3.26
CA ALA A 318 16.30 -20.47 3.44
C ALA A 318 16.33 -19.14 4.21
N ILE A 319 17.16 -19.03 5.26
CA ILE A 319 17.36 -17.79 6.02
C ILE A 319 17.93 -16.69 5.12
N ILE A 320 19.02 -16.96 4.40
CA ILE A 320 19.64 -16.00 3.47
C ILE A 320 18.63 -15.53 2.42
N LYS A 321 17.88 -16.48 1.83
CA LYS A 321 16.84 -16.16 0.85
C LYS A 321 15.74 -15.28 1.47
N LYS A 322 15.34 -15.53 2.72
CA LYS A 322 14.32 -14.73 3.40
C LYS A 322 14.82 -13.31 3.69
N LYS A 323 16.07 -13.15 4.14
CA LYS A 323 16.68 -11.83 4.32
C LYS A 323 16.75 -11.05 3.01
N ASP A 324 17.11 -11.72 1.91
CA ASP A 324 17.08 -11.14 0.55
C ASP A 324 15.65 -10.74 0.15
N GLU A 325 14.63 -11.59 0.39
CA GLU A 325 13.21 -11.26 0.15
C GLU A 325 12.72 -10.04 0.97
N ILE A 326 13.10 -9.93 2.26
CA ILE A 326 12.76 -8.79 3.14
C ILE A 326 13.37 -7.50 2.61
N TYR A 327 14.63 -7.57 2.21
CA TYR A 327 15.38 -6.45 1.70
C TYR A 327 14.89 -5.99 0.31
N ASP A 328 14.54 -6.94 -0.56
CA ASP A 328 14.14 -6.66 -1.95
C ASP A 328 12.89 -5.77 -2.01
N ASP A 329 11.98 -5.87 -1.02
CA ASP A 329 10.82 -4.98 -0.90
C ASP A 329 11.25 -3.49 -0.88
N TYR A 330 12.27 -3.14 -0.12
CA TYR A 330 12.81 -1.77 -0.02
C TYR A 330 13.67 -1.39 -1.23
N LYS A 331 14.53 -2.31 -1.67
CA LYS A 331 15.42 -2.06 -2.83
C LYS A 331 14.60 -1.77 -4.09
N LYS A 332 13.60 -2.61 -4.38
CA LYS A 332 12.81 -2.51 -5.60
C LYS A 332 12.08 -1.18 -5.66
N ILE A 333 11.41 -0.77 -4.57
CA ILE A 333 10.63 0.48 -4.56
C ILE A 333 11.50 1.74 -4.53
N THR A 334 12.72 1.69 -3.99
CA THR A 334 13.65 2.83 -4.03
C THR A 334 13.89 3.34 -5.46
N ASN A 335 13.84 2.45 -6.45
CA ASN A 335 13.95 2.84 -7.87
C ASN A 335 12.83 3.79 -8.34
N ALA A 336 11.67 3.80 -7.68
CA ALA A 336 10.59 4.76 -7.96
C ALA A 336 11.00 6.21 -7.69
N PHE A 337 12.03 6.42 -6.88
CA PHE A 337 12.54 7.73 -6.49
C PHE A 337 13.85 8.09 -7.22
N ILE A 338 14.30 7.28 -8.18
CA ILE A 338 15.51 7.54 -8.95
C ILE A 338 15.13 7.83 -10.41
N THR A 339 15.87 8.74 -11.05
CA THR A 339 15.70 9.04 -12.48
C THR A 339 16.10 7.85 -13.36
N LYS A 340 15.40 7.70 -14.49
CA LYS A 340 15.66 6.65 -15.48
C LYS A 340 17.10 6.68 -16.01
N LYS A 341 17.68 7.88 -16.16
CA LYS A 341 19.10 8.07 -16.53
C LYS A 341 20.07 7.40 -15.56
N LYS A 342 19.65 7.21 -14.30
CA LYS A 342 20.44 6.61 -13.22
C LYS A 342 19.92 5.22 -12.81
N GLY A 343 19.09 4.59 -13.66
CA GLY A 343 18.59 3.24 -13.45
C GLY A 343 17.26 3.14 -12.68
N GLY A 344 16.67 4.28 -12.30
CA GLY A 344 15.35 4.31 -11.65
C GLY A 344 14.17 4.38 -12.61
N TRP A 345 13.01 4.78 -12.10
CA TRP A 345 11.73 4.78 -12.81
C TRP A 345 11.18 6.17 -13.15
N ILE A 346 11.77 7.26 -12.62
CA ILE A 346 11.33 8.62 -12.92
C ILE A 346 11.78 9.01 -14.34
N LYS A 347 10.81 9.25 -15.22
CA LYS A 347 11.06 9.64 -16.62
C LYS A 347 11.39 11.12 -16.78
N LEU A 348 11.01 11.94 -15.81
CA LEU A 348 11.27 13.38 -15.79
C LEU A 348 12.76 13.63 -15.54
N SER A 349 13.56 13.68 -16.60
CA SER A 349 15.03 13.78 -16.51
C SER A 349 15.58 15.20 -16.40
N ASN A 350 14.74 16.22 -16.63
CA ASN A 350 15.18 17.62 -16.80
C ASN A 350 14.66 18.56 -15.68
N ILE A 351 14.34 18.02 -14.50
CA ILE A 351 13.93 18.83 -13.34
C ILE A 351 15.19 19.15 -12.54
N SER A 352 15.73 20.36 -12.72
CA SER A 352 16.96 20.81 -12.05
C SER A 352 16.84 20.74 -10.53
N SER A 353 15.68 21.09 -9.96
CA SER A 353 15.41 21.03 -8.52
C SER A 353 15.43 19.61 -7.95
N TYR A 354 15.28 18.58 -8.79
CA TYR A 354 15.31 17.18 -8.34
C TYR A 354 16.71 16.56 -8.36
N LYS A 355 17.72 17.26 -8.88
CA LYS A 355 19.07 16.71 -9.06
C LYS A 355 19.66 16.23 -7.72
N ASP A 356 19.53 17.02 -6.67
CA ASP A 356 20.11 16.72 -5.36
C ASP A 356 19.38 15.56 -4.68
N VAL A 357 18.05 15.57 -4.71
CA VAL A 357 17.23 14.47 -4.19
C VAL A 357 17.52 13.17 -4.93
N ASN A 358 17.64 13.22 -6.26
CA ASN A 358 18.00 12.05 -7.04
C ASN A 358 19.37 11.48 -6.62
N ASN A 359 20.36 12.34 -6.39
CA ASN A 359 21.68 11.88 -5.92
C ASN A 359 21.59 11.26 -4.53
N GLN A 360 20.83 11.88 -3.61
CA GLN A 360 20.59 11.32 -2.28
C GLN A 360 19.86 9.97 -2.35
N MET A 361 18.88 9.80 -3.23
CA MET A 361 18.19 8.52 -3.43
C MET A 361 19.11 7.42 -3.99
N ILE A 362 20.08 7.79 -4.84
CA ILE A 362 21.12 6.87 -5.30
C ILE A 362 22.03 6.46 -4.13
N GLU A 363 22.49 7.41 -3.32
CA GLU A 363 23.29 7.10 -2.12
C GLU A 363 22.54 6.20 -1.14
N ILE A 364 21.24 6.45 -0.94
CA ILE A 364 20.37 5.62 -0.12
C ILE A 364 20.30 4.19 -0.68
N SER A 365 20.10 4.05 -1.99
CA SER A 365 20.11 2.74 -2.67
C SER A 365 21.44 2.01 -2.48
N ASP A 366 22.56 2.71 -2.63
CA ASP A 366 23.89 2.14 -2.42
C ASP A 366 24.15 1.72 -0.97
N MET A 367 23.69 2.52 -0.01
CA MET A 367 23.77 2.17 1.42
C MET A 367 22.93 0.93 1.74
N LEU A 368 21.71 0.85 1.20
CA LEU A 368 20.85 -0.32 1.33
C LEU A 368 21.53 -1.57 0.75
N ASN A 369 22.13 -1.47 -0.44
CA ASN A 369 22.88 -2.58 -1.07
C ASN A 369 24.09 -3.03 -0.22
N LYS A 370 24.87 -2.08 0.31
CA LYS A 370 26.02 -2.38 1.18
C LYS A 370 25.59 -3.05 2.48
N TYR A 371 24.48 -2.60 3.06
CA TYR A 371 23.94 -3.17 4.28
C TYR A 371 23.53 -4.63 4.09
N ILE A 372 22.75 -4.94 3.04
CA ILE A 372 22.36 -6.33 2.79
C ILE A 372 23.57 -7.21 2.43
N GLU A 373 24.55 -6.68 1.71
CA GLU A 373 25.77 -7.45 1.41
C GLU A 373 26.53 -7.81 2.68
N TYR A 374 26.69 -6.84 3.59
CA TYR A 374 27.29 -7.09 4.89
C TYR A 374 26.48 -8.11 5.68
N GLU A 375 25.17 -7.92 5.80
CA GLU A 375 24.29 -8.82 6.55
C GLU A 375 24.36 -10.25 6.03
N LEU A 376 24.23 -10.46 4.72
CA LEU A 376 24.25 -11.79 4.15
C LEU A 376 25.62 -12.45 4.29
N THR A 377 26.72 -11.67 4.23
CA THR A 377 28.09 -12.19 4.32
C THR A 377 28.46 -12.60 5.74
N TYR A 378 28.12 -11.77 6.73
CA TYR A 378 28.62 -11.92 8.11
C TYR A 378 27.56 -12.46 9.08
N ASN A 379 26.27 -12.18 8.82
CA ASN A 379 25.16 -12.60 9.69
C ASN A 379 24.18 -13.55 8.97
N GLY A 380 24.52 -14.03 7.78
CA GLY A 380 23.59 -14.70 6.86
C GLY A 380 22.86 -15.90 7.45
N ASN A 381 23.54 -16.68 8.30
CA ASN A 381 23.02 -17.94 8.85
C ASN A 381 22.28 -17.78 10.19
N HIS A 382 22.20 -16.57 10.74
CA HIS A 382 21.45 -16.35 11.98
C HIS A 382 19.94 -16.34 11.72
N THR A 383 19.25 -17.26 12.38
CA THR A 383 17.80 -17.33 12.44
C THR A 383 17.25 -16.08 13.10
N SER A 384 16.62 -15.18 12.36
CA SER A 384 15.77 -14.20 13.00
C SER A 384 14.60 -13.76 12.14
N SER A 385 13.40 -13.85 12.72
CA SER A 385 12.27 -13.00 12.34
C SER A 385 12.59 -11.51 12.58
N SER A 386 13.66 -11.19 13.32
CA SER A 386 14.08 -9.82 13.64
C SER A 386 14.82 -9.11 12.52
N PHE A 387 15.23 -9.76 11.41
CA PHE A 387 16.00 -9.05 10.37
C PHE A 387 15.21 -7.86 9.79
N SER A 388 13.89 -7.99 9.63
CA SER A 388 13.03 -6.87 9.22
C SER A 388 13.09 -5.70 10.23
N HIS A 389 13.14 -6.00 11.54
CA HIS A 389 13.33 -4.98 12.58
C HIS A 389 14.73 -4.35 12.52
N VAL A 390 15.78 -5.16 12.38
CA VAL A 390 17.16 -4.63 12.32
C VAL A 390 17.33 -3.77 11.07
N LEU A 391 16.82 -4.22 9.92
CA LEU A 391 16.83 -3.46 8.67
C LEU A 391 16.08 -2.13 8.84
N PHE A 392 14.86 -2.14 9.37
CA PHE A 392 14.09 -0.90 9.51
C PHE A 392 14.68 0.06 10.55
N SER A 393 15.27 -0.45 11.62
CA SER A 393 16.02 0.37 12.59
C SER A 393 17.21 1.07 11.93
N ASN A 394 17.92 0.36 11.03
CA ASN A 394 18.99 0.94 10.24
C ASN A 394 18.49 1.94 9.20
N ILE A 395 17.32 1.72 8.61
CA ILE A 395 16.66 2.70 7.73
C ILE A 395 16.37 3.99 8.51
N ILE A 396 15.77 3.90 9.70
CA ILE A 396 15.53 5.08 10.54
C ILE A 396 16.85 5.80 10.83
N LYS A 397 17.82 5.09 11.42
CA LYS A 397 19.05 5.71 11.94
C LYS A 397 19.93 6.29 10.84
N ASN A 398 20.13 5.55 9.75
CA ASN A 398 21.13 5.89 8.75
C ASN A 398 20.53 6.56 7.51
N ILE A 399 19.23 6.39 7.26
CA ILE A 399 18.55 7.00 6.11
C ILE A 399 17.67 8.16 6.57
N PHE A 400 16.64 7.92 7.39
CA PHE A 400 15.69 8.98 7.74
C PHE A 400 16.37 10.12 8.50
N MET A 401 17.10 9.81 9.57
CA MET A 401 17.77 10.84 10.39
C MET A 401 18.90 11.59 9.65
N LYS A 402 19.42 11.02 8.55
CA LYS A 402 20.53 11.61 7.80
C LYS A 402 20.06 12.43 6.59
N TYR A 403 19.06 11.93 5.86
CA TYR A 403 18.66 12.49 4.57
C TYR A 403 17.32 13.22 4.60
N ALA A 404 16.45 12.94 5.56
CA ALA A 404 15.18 13.67 5.64
C ALA A 404 15.46 15.17 5.90
N PRO A 405 14.73 16.08 5.23
CA PRO A 405 14.80 17.51 5.54
C PRO A 405 14.61 17.79 7.03
N LYS A 406 15.28 18.83 7.53
CA LYS A 406 15.17 19.27 8.92
C LYS A 406 13.69 19.45 9.28
N SER A 407 13.31 19.02 10.48
CA SER A 407 11.92 19.01 10.99
C SER A 407 10.94 18.06 10.29
N MET A 408 11.35 17.25 9.30
CA MET A 408 10.41 16.31 8.67
C MET A 408 10.15 15.07 9.53
N PHE A 409 11.22 14.45 10.03
CA PHE A 409 11.16 13.25 10.85
C PHE A 409 11.94 13.51 12.13
N VAL A 410 11.24 13.63 13.26
CA VAL A 410 11.82 14.10 14.52
C VAL A 410 11.52 13.13 15.67
N LEU A 411 12.35 13.20 16.70
CA LEU A 411 12.24 12.35 17.90
C LEU A 411 11.50 13.04 19.04
N GLU A 412 11.59 14.37 19.11
CA GLU A 412 10.90 15.17 20.11
C GLU A 412 9.46 15.46 19.69
N ARG A 413 8.54 15.40 20.65
CA ARG A 413 7.12 15.62 20.39
C ARG A 413 6.89 17.07 19.91
N PRO A 414 6.41 17.27 18.67
CA PRO A 414 6.08 18.60 18.18
C PRO A 414 4.76 19.08 18.79
N PRO A 415 4.47 20.40 18.77
CA PRO A 415 3.27 20.96 19.40
C PRO A 415 1.96 20.49 18.76
N ASN A 416 1.96 20.22 17.46
CA ASN A 416 0.76 19.80 16.71
C ASN A 416 0.90 18.33 16.25
N VAL A 417 0.50 17.40 17.11
CA VAL A 417 0.39 15.97 16.81
C VAL A 417 -1.04 15.64 16.42
N ILE A 418 -1.21 15.03 15.24
CA ILE A 418 -2.50 14.84 14.59
C ILE A 418 -3.30 13.70 15.24
N ASN A 419 -2.68 12.54 15.42
CA ASN A 419 -3.35 11.35 15.92
C ASN A 419 -3.29 11.26 17.45
N GLU A 420 -4.45 11.06 18.07
CA GLU A 420 -4.58 10.88 19.52
C GLU A 420 -3.88 9.60 20.00
N THR A 421 -4.09 8.49 19.27
CA THR A 421 -3.41 7.21 19.51
C THR A 421 -2.24 7.06 18.54
N PRO A 422 -1.01 6.77 19.03
CA PRO A 422 0.16 6.60 18.17
C PRO A 422 -0.01 5.43 17.20
N PHE A 423 0.39 5.62 15.95
CA PHE A 423 0.48 4.51 15.00
C PHE A 423 1.61 3.56 15.38
N ARG A 424 1.48 2.28 15.04
CA ARG A 424 2.42 1.22 15.36
C ARG A 424 3.09 0.72 14.09
N ILE A 425 4.41 0.52 14.18
CA ILE A 425 5.19 -0.12 13.11
C ILE A 425 5.52 -1.57 13.46
N ASN A 426 5.50 -1.94 14.75
CA ASN A 426 5.63 -3.30 15.25
C ASN A 426 4.74 -3.58 16.46
#